data_AF-A0A4Z2HQ19-F1
#
_entry.id   AF-A0A4Z2HQ19-F1
#
_cell.length_a   1.000
_cell.length_b   1.000
_cell.length_c   1.000
_cell.angle_alpha   90.00
_cell.angle_beta   90.00
_cell.angle_gamma   90.00
#
_symmetry.space_group_name_H-M   'P 1'
#
loop_
_entity.id
_entity.type
_entity.pdbx_description
1 polymer ?
#
loop_
_entity_poly.entity_id
_entity_poly.type
_entity_poly.pdbx_seq_one_letter_code
_entity_poly.pdbx_strand_id
1 'polypeptide(L)'
;MDYTEVIVDQRFHRHLIGKNGANINRIKEQYKVSVRIPQDSERSGLVRIEGEPQGVQLARRELLEMVQRMENERTKDLLVEQKLHRSIIGQKGEKIKEVRDKFPEVIINFPDPSQKSDVVQLRGPKNEVEKCGKFLQKIIADLIENSFSLSVPIFKQFHKNIIGKGGANIKKIREETNTKIDLPTENSNSEMIVITGKKSNCEASRERILSIQRELVRGRYGQRQPPGRWSQIHFLSFVFYLPPKKQTILRHLGVICRGHTVMENREKS
;
A
#
# COMPACT_ATOMS: atom_id res chain seq x y z
N MET A 1 34.28 -14.68 50.61
CA MET A 1 33.95 -14.38 49.21
C MET A 1 32.62 -15.01 48.94
N ASP A 2 31.65 -14.20 48.55
CA ASP A 2 30.31 -14.68 48.23
C ASP A 2 30.20 -14.88 46.73
N TYR A 3 29.31 -15.78 46.32
CA TYR A 3 29.00 -15.98 44.91
C TYR A 3 27.50 -15.98 44.69
N THR A 4 27.09 -15.56 43.50
CA THR A 4 25.70 -15.62 43.07
C THR A 4 25.62 -16.05 41.63
N GLU A 5 24.59 -16.84 41.33
CA GLU A 5 24.32 -17.35 40.00
C GLU A 5 23.06 -16.66 39.45
N VAL A 6 23.11 -16.25 38.20
CA VAL A 6 21.99 -15.61 37.49
C VAL A 6 21.71 -16.38 36.22
N ILE A 7 20.44 -16.71 36.01
CA ILE A 7 19.98 -17.41 34.81
C ILE A 7 19.66 -16.37 33.74
N VAL A 8 20.36 -16.43 32.61
CA VAL A 8 20.21 -15.55 31.45
C VAL A 8 20.27 -16.37 30.17
N ASP A 9 19.34 -16.14 29.25
CA ASP A 9 19.33 -16.80 27.94
C ASP A 9 20.62 -16.50 27.14
N GLN A 10 21.15 -17.52 26.47
CA GLN A 10 22.36 -17.45 25.65
C GLN A 10 22.29 -16.36 24.57
N ARG A 11 21.11 -16.07 24.02
CA ARG A 11 20.92 -15.02 23.01
C ARG A 11 21.39 -13.65 23.49
N PHE A 12 21.36 -13.40 24.80
CA PHE A 12 21.76 -12.14 25.40
C PHE A 12 23.23 -12.13 25.84
N HIS A 13 23.93 -13.27 25.89
CA HIS A 13 25.33 -13.33 26.37
C HIS A 13 26.25 -12.44 25.54
N ARG A 14 26.15 -12.49 24.20
CA ARG A 14 26.90 -11.62 23.29
C ARG A 14 26.62 -10.13 23.52
N HIS A 15 25.38 -9.75 23.83
CA HIS A 15 25.02 -8.36 24.09
C HIS A 15 25.44 -7.90 25.49
N LEU A 16 25.39 -8.77 26.50
CA LEU A 16 25.83 -8.47 27.86
C LEU A 16 27.33 -8.24 27.96
N ILE A 17 28.13 -9.05 27.24
CA ILE A 17 29.58 -8.87 27.08
C ILE A 17 29.88 -7.50 26.44
N GLY A 18 29.09 -7.12 25.43
CA GLY A 18 29.29 -5.91 24.65
C GLY A 18 30.45 -6.03 23.66
N LYS A 19 30.73 -4.96 22.91
CA LYS A 19 31.87 -4.92 21.96
C LYS A 19 33.18 -5.15 22.74
N ASN A 20 33.87 -6.25 22.47
CA ASN A 20 35.12 -6.66 23.13
C ASN A 20 35.06 -6.82 24.65
N GLY A 21 33.90 -7.13 25.24
CA GLY A 21 33.81 -7.30 26.69
C GLY A 21 33.78 -6.00 27.49
N ALA A 22 33.69 -4.84 26.83
CA ALA A 22 33.74 -3.53 27.49
C ALA A 22 32.67 -3.36 28.58
N ASN A 23 31.46 -3.88 28.36
CA ASN A 23 30.36 -3.71 29.31
C ASN A 23 30.60 -4.54 30.59
N ILE A 24 31.05 -5.79 30.45
CA ILE A 24 31.39 -6.63 31.61
C ILE A 24 32.65 -6.14 32.31
N ASN A 25 33.66 -5.68 31.56
CA ASN A 25 34.86 -5.09 32.16
C ASN A 25 34.52 -3.86 33.00
N ARG A 26 33.60 -3.01 32.52
CA ARG A 26 33.10 -1.86 33.30
C ARG A 26 32.44 -2.29 34.61
N ILE A 27 31.55 -3.28 34.58
CA ILE A 27 30.87 -3.80 35.79
C ILE A 27 31.89 -4.45 36.74
N LYS A 28 32.85 -5.20 36.20
CA LYS A 28 33.94 -5.83 36.96
C LYS A 28 34.80 -4.80 37.69
N GLU A 29 35.16 -3.70 37.02
CA GLU A 29 35.97 -2.64 37.59
C GLU A 29 35.20 -1.80 38.61
N GLN A 30 33.95 -1.44 38.28
CA GLN A 30 33.08 -0.61 39.14
C GLN A 30 32.76 -1.29 40.48
N TYR A 31 32.42 -2.58 40.44
CA TYR A 31 31.98 -3.33 41.63
C TYR A 31 33.04 -4.27 42.19
N LYS A 32 34.24 -4.31 41.58
CA LYS A 32 35.33 -5.23 41.95
C LYS A 32 34.89 -6.70 42.01
N VAL A 33 34.01 -7.12 41.11
CA VAL A 33 33.47 -8.48 41.02
C VAL A 33 34.00 -9.21 39.79
N SER A 34 34.21 -10.53 39.88
CA SER A 34 34.53 -11.36 38.73
C SER A 34 33.27 -12.02 38.18
N VAL A 35 32.91 -11.68 36.94
CA VAL A 35 31.80 -12.29 36.22
C VAL A 35 32.37 -13.33 35.26
N ARG A 36 31.92 -14.58 35.38
CA ARG A 36 32.20 -15.66 34.42
C ARG A 36 30.92 -15.98 33.66
N ILE A 37 30.96 -15.77 32.35
CA ILE A 37 29.90 -16.17 31.43
C ILE A 37 30.39 -17.42 30.68
N PRO A 38 29.65 -18.54 30.72
CA PRO A 38 30.00 -19.73 29.96
C PRO A 38 29.92 -19.43 28.46
N GLN A 39 30.76 -20.12 27.66
CA GLN A 39 30.77 -19.93 26.22
C GLN A 39 29.51 -20.50 25.56
N ASP A 40 29.19 -20.01 24.36
CA ASP A 40 28.00 -20.43 23.60
C ASP A 40 27.92 -21.97 23.35
N SER A 41 29.05 -22.66 23.44
CA SER A 41 29.16 -24.11 23.29
C SER A 41 28.41 -24.92 24.36
N GLU A 42 28.27 -24.40 25.59
CA GLU A 42 27.76 -25.18 26.73
C GLU A 42 26.23 -25.08 26.91
N ARG A 43 25.53 -24.26 26.09
CA ARG A 43 24.08 -23.96 26.18
C ARG A 43 23.56 -23.66 27.60
N SER A 44 24.46 -23.36 28.53
CA SER A 44 24.15 -23.10 29.92
C SER A 44 23.92 -21.60 30.07
N GLY A 45 22.70 -21.22 30.47
CA GLY A 45 22.36 -19.82 30.73
C GLY A 45 22.89 -19.29 32.07
N LEU A 46 23.81 -19.99 32.71
CA LEU A 46 24.20 -19.72 34.10
C LEU A 46 25.41 -18.78 34.15
N VAL A 47 25.18 -17.52 34.52
CA VAL A 47 26.24 -16.53 34.75
C VAL A 47 26.63 -16.54 36.22
N ARG A 48 27.92 -16.75 36.51
CA ARG A 48 28.45 -16.79 37.87
C ARG A 48 29.17 -15.48 38.20
N ILE A 49 28.78 -14.85 39.29
CA ILE A 49 29.35 -13.60 39.81
C ILE A 49 30.02 -13.92 41.14
N GLU A 50 31.30 -13.60 41.28
CA GLU A 50 32.08 -13.83 42.49
C GLU A 50 32.71 -12.52 42.99
N GLY A 51 32.67 -12.28 44.30
CA GLY A 51 33.32 -11.10 44.86
C GLY A 51 32.91 -10.77 46.29
N GLU A 52 32.96 -9.48 46.61
CA GLU A 52 32.45 -8.93 47.87
C GLU A 52 30.92 -8.97 47.87
N PRO A 53 30.25 -9.39 48.97
CA PRO A 53 28.80 -9.56 49.01
C PRO A 53 28.01 -8.32 48.59
N GLN A 54 28.47 -7.11 48.94
CA GLN A 54 27.82 -5.85 48.53
C GLN A 54 27.95 -5.61 47.01
N GLY A 55 29.13 -5.84 46.44
CA GLY A 55 29.37 -5.70 45.01
C GLY A 55 28.62 -6.74 44.18
N VAL A 56 28.54 -7.98 44.66
CA VAL A 56 27.81 -9.08 44.01
C VAL A 56 26.31 -8.76 43.93
N GLN A 57 25.71 -8.24 45.01
CA GLN A 57 24.30 -7.89 45.02
C GLN A 57 23.96 -6.73 44.06
N LEU A 58 24.82 -5.70 44.00
CA LEU A 58 24.66 -4.58 43.07
C LEU A 58 24.83 -5.02 41.62
N ALA A 59 25.89 -5.79 41.32
CA ALA A 59 26.16 -6.31 39.98
C ALA A 59 25.04 -7.25 39.51
N ARG A 60 24.50 -8.10 40.40
CA ARG A 60 23.34 -8.95 40.11
C ARG A 60 22.14 -8.11 39.68
N ARG A 61 21.80 -7.06 40.45
CA ARG A 61 20.66 -6.20 40.16
C ARG A 61 20.82 -5.49 38.82
N GLU A 62 21.98 -4.91 38.55
CA GLU A 62 22.23 -4.19 37.31
C GLU A 62 22.22 -5.13 36.09
N LEU A 63 22.80 -6.32 36.21
CA LEU A 63 22.72 -7.34 35.16
C LEU A 63 21.28 -7.77 34.90
N LEU A 64 20.49 -7.98 35.95
CA LEU A 64 19.07 -8.34 35.84
C LEU A 64 18.27 -7.23 35.15
N GLU A 65 18.51 -5.96 35.47
CA GLU A 65 17.88 -4.82 34.80
C GLU A 65 18.28 -4.71 33.33
N MET A 66 19.55 -4.95 32.99
CA MET A 66 19.99 -5.00 31.58
C MET A 66 19.31 -6.12 30.82
N VAL A 67 19.25 -7.32 31.41
CA VAL A 67 18.56 -8.47 30.81
C VAL A 67 17.07 -8.17 30.63
N GLN A 68 16.41 -7.59 31.62
CA GLN A 68 15.00 -7.25 31.54
C GLN A 68 14.72 -6.19 30.47
N ARG A 69 15.62 -5.21 30.29
CA ARG A 69 15.54 -4.26 29.18
C ARG A 69 15.64 -4.97 27.83
N MET A 70 16.56 -5.92 27.70
CA MET A 70 16.76 -6.70 26.47
C MET A 70 15.62 -7.71 26.23
N GLU A 71 15.02 -8.28 27.26
CA GLU A 71 13.87 -9.19 27.16
C GLU A 71 12.61 -8.46 26.66
N ASN A 72 12.48 -7.18 27.03
CA ASN A 72 11.44 -6.31 26.53
C ASN A 72 11.66 -5.90 25.07
N GLU A 73 12.87 -6.09 24.50
CA GLU A 73 13.10 -5.88 23.08
C GLU A 73 12.42 -6.98 22.26
N ARG A 74 11.44 -6.60 21.44
CA ARG A 74 10.81 -7.50 20.48
C ARG A 74 11.02 -7.01 19.06
N THR A 75 11.16 -7.97 18.16
CA THR A 75 11.09 -7.72 16.72
C THR A 75 9.66 -7.95 16.28
N LYS A 76 9.06 -6.98 15.60
CA LYS A 76 7.74 -7.09 14.99
C LYS A 76 7.86 -6.79 13.50
N ASP A 77 7.39 -7.71 12.70
CA ASP A 77 7.37 -7.60 11.25
C ASP A 77 6.04 -6.98 10.81
N LEU A 78 6.10 -5.96 9.96
CA LEU A 78 4.95 -5.32 9.32
C LEU A 78 4.98 -5.60 7.83
N LEU A 79 3.85 -6.08 7.30
CA LEU A 79 3.67 -6.30 5.86
C LEU A 79 3.17 -5.01 5.21
N VAL A 80 3.95 -4.48 4.28
CA VAL A 80 3.72 -3.22 3.58
C VAL A 80 4.20 -3.35 2.15
N GLU A 81 3.32 -3.12 1.18
CA GLU A 81 3.71 -3.12 -0.24
C GLU A 81 4.88 -2.18 -0.53
N GLN A 82 5.86 -2.68 -1.29
CA GLN A 82 7.05 -1.91 -1.68
C GLN A 82 6.72 -0.54 -2.32
N LYS A 83 5.63 -0.45 -3.10
CA LYS A 83 5.19 0.81 -3.74
C LYS A 83 4.94 1.92 -2.73
N LEU A 84 4.51 1.57 -1.52
CA LEU A 84 4.19 2.51 -0.45
C LEU A 84 5.42 2.88 0.38
N HIS A 85 6.52 2.11 0.34
CA HIS A 85 7.73 2.38 1.14
C HIS A 85 8.27 3.79 0.91
N ARG A 86 8.37 4.23 -0.36
CA ARG A 86 8.82 5.59 -0.69
C ARG A 86 7.90 6.66 -0.09
N SER A 87 6.59 6.44 -0.12
CA SER A 87 5.58 7.37 0.40
C SER A 87 5.55 7.41 1.93
N ILE A 88 5.90 6.30 2.59
CA ILE A 88 6.03 6.18 4.05
C ILE A 88 7.30 6.88 4.52
N ILE A 89 8.42 6.70 3.82
CA ILE A 89 9.68 7.43 4.07
C ILE A 89 9.47 8.93 3.90
N GLY A 90 8.73 9.33 2.86
CA GLY A 90 8.50 10.72 2.52
C GLY A 90 9.66 11.34 1.76
N GLN A 91 9.52 12.62 1.40
CA GLN A 91 10.58 13.35 0.70
C GLN A 91 11.79 13.48 1.63
N LYS A 92 12.94 12.90 1.24
CA LYS A 92 14.18 12.87 2.05
C LYS A 92 14.04 12.23 3.46
N GLY A 93 13.02 11.41 3.69
CA GLY A 93 12.87 10.73 4.99
C GLY A 93 12.18 11.55 6.09
N GLU A 94 11.56 12.68 5.76
CA GLU A 94 10.93 13.58 6.74
C GLU A 94 9.88 12.87 7.62
N LYS A 95 8.96 12.11 7.01
CA LYS A 95 7.92 11.39 7.76
C LYS A 95 8.50 10.34 8.71
N ILE A 96 9.50 9.59 8.28
CA ILE A 96 10.17 8.62 9.16
C ILE A 96 10.97 9.31 10.24
N LYS A 97 11.55 10.48 9.95
CA LYS A 97 12.25 11.27 10.96
C LYS A 97 11.31 11.67 12.09
N GLU A 98 10.10 12.14 11.78
CA GLU A 98 9.08 12.42 12.80
C GLU A 98 8.72 11.18 13.65
N VAL A 99 8.63 10.00 13.02
CA VAL A 99 8.37 8.74 13.73
C VAL A 99 9.54 8.37 14.64
N ARG A 100 10.78 8.55 14.17
CA ARG A 100 12.00 8.30 14.95
C ARG A 100 12.15 9.27 16.11
N ASP A 101 11.77 10.52 15.92
CA ASP A 101 11.81 11.55 16.97
C ASP A 101 10.78 11.24 18.08
N LYS A 102 9.62 10.68 17.72
CA LYS A 102 8.61 10.21 18.68
C LYS A 102 9.00 8.91 19.39
N PHE A 103 9.72 8.02 18.69
CA PHE A 103 10.08 6.68 19.17
C PHE A 103 11.58 6.42 19.01
N PRO A 104 12.45 7.07 19.82
CA PRO A 104 13.91 6.95 19.66
C PRO A 104 14.43 5.55 19.99
N GLU A 105 13.71 4.80 20.81
CA GLU A 105 14.06 3.43 21.20
C GLU A 105 13.66 2.37 20.14
N VAL A 106 12.90 2.76 19.11
CA VAL A 106 12.46 1.86 18.04
C VAL A 106 13.32 2.04 16.80
N ILE A 107 14.01 0.97 16.40
CA ILE A 107 14.77 0.90 15.16
C ILE A 107 13.87 0.30 14.08
N ILE A 108 13.65 1.09 13.03
CA ILE A 108 12.89 0.67 11.84
C ILE A 108 13.88 0.28 10.76
N ASN A 109 13.90 -1.00 10.41
CA ASN A 109 14.70 -1.53 9.32
C ASN A 109 13.83 -1.73 8.08
N PHE A 110 14.22 -1.05 6.99
CA PHE A 110 13.57 -1.21 5.69
C PHE A 110 14.36 -2.19 4.84
N PRO A 111 13.71 -3.14 4.17
CA PRO A 111 14.39 -4.05 3.27
C PRO A 111 14.90 -3.30 2.04
N ASP A 112 15.98 -3.80 1.44
CA ASP A 112 16.54 -3.22 0.22
C ASP A 112 15.51 -3.26 -0.93
N PRO A 113 15.42 -2.20 -1.74
CA PRO A 113 14.49 -2.16 -2.87
C PRO A 113 14.76 -3.27 -3.90
N SER A 114 15.99 -3.81 -3.94
CA SER A 114 16.39 -4.93 -4.79
C SER A 114 15.71 -6.25 -4.41
N GLN A 115 15.42 -6.47 -3.11
CA GLN A 115 14.82 -7.72 -2.64
C GLN A 115 13.29 -7.77 -2.80
N LYS A 116 12.63 -6.67 -3.20
CA LYS A 116 11.15 -6.57 -3.31
C LYS A 116 10.41 -7.17 -2.13
N SER A 117 11.00 -7.12 -0.95
CA SER A 117 10.37 -7.67 0.25
C SER A 117 9.41 -6.63 0.80
N ASP A 118 8.19 -7.07 1.08
CA ASP A 118 7.14 -6.23 1.67
C ASP A 118 7.26 -6.17 3.21
N VAL A 119 8.35 -6.70 3.80
CA VAL A 119 8.48 -6.84 5.25
C VAL A 119 9.34 -5.72 5.83
N VAL A 120 8.72 -4.84 6.62
CA VAL A 120 9.42 -3.82 7.41
C VAL A 120 9.58 -4.34 8.84
N GLN A 121 10.82 -4.37 9.35
CA GLN A 121 11.09 -4.86 10.69
C GLN A 121 11.19 -3.72 11.70
N LEU A 122 10.44 -3.83 12.78
CA LEU A 122 10.51 -2.93 13.93
C LEU A 122 11.21 -3.65 15.07
N ARG A 123 12.27 -3.05 15.61
CA ARG A 123 13.02 -3.59 16.75
C ARG A 123 13.04 -2.57 17.87
N GLY A 124 12.68 -3.00 19.08
CA GLY A 124 12.71 -2.12 20.25
C GLY A 124 11.81 -2.62 21.36
N PRO A 125 11.55 -1.78 22.39
CA PRO A 125 10.70 -2.16 23.51
C PRO A 125 9.29 -2.48 23.04
N LYS A 126 8.71 -3.57 23.56
CA LYS A 126 7.36 -4.05 23.17
C LYS A 126 6.30 -2.94 23.17
N ASN A 127 6.29 -2.08 24.20
CA ASN A 127 5.31 -1.01 24.36
C ASN A 127 5.42 0.04 23.24
N GLU A 128 6.64 0.44 22.89
CA GLU A 128 6.89 1.46 21.87
C GLU A 128 6.75 0.90 20.47
N VAL A 129 7.19 -0.35 20.23
CA VAL A 129 7.00 -1.06 18.96
C VAL A 129 5.51 -1.20 18.63
N GLU A 130 4.66 -1.46 19.62
CA GLU A 130 3.22 -1.55 19.39
C GLU A 130 2.59 -0.21 19.01
N LYS A 131 2.98 0.88 19.70
CA LYS A 131 2.52 2.24 19.37
C LYS A 131 3.02 2.69 18.00
N CYS A 132 4.31 2.49 17.73
CA CYS A 132 4.94 2.79 16.43
C CYS A 132 4.25 2.00 15.31
N GLY A 133 4.00 0.71 15.53
CA GLY A 133 3.27 -0.13 14.58
C GLY A 133 1.86 0.37 14.28
N LYS A 134 1.09 0.77 15.30
CA LYS A 134 -0.25 1.38 15.11
C LYS A 134 -0.17 2.70 14.35
N PHE A 135 0.83 3.53 14.64
CA PHE A 135 1.03 4.81 13.96
C PHE A 135 1.39 4.62 12.48
N LEU A 136 2.32 3.71 12.18
CA LEU A 136 2.67 3.33 10.81
C LEU A 136 1.47 2.75 10.06
N GLN A 137 0.71 1.86 10.71
CA GLN A 137 -0.49 1.27 10.11
C GLN A 137 -1.52 2.34 9.75
N LYS A 138 -1.70 3.37 10.59
CA LYS A 138 -2.58 4.51 10.29
C LYS A 138 -2.10 5.29 9.07
N ILE A 139 -0.81 5.61 9.00
CA ILE A 139 -0.22 6.29 7.83
C ILE A 139 -0.40 5.45 6.56
N ILE A 140 -0.21 4.14 6.66
CA ILE A 140 -0.40 3.21 5.54
C ILE A 140 -1.85 3.22 5.08
N ALA A 141 -2.81 3.14 6.00
CA ALA A 141 -4.24 3.21 5.68
C ALA A 141 -4.57 4.53 4.97
N ASP A 142 -4.11 5.67 5.50
CA ASP A 142 -4.30 6.98 4.87
C ASP A 142 -3.68 7.01 3.46
N LEU A 143 -2.49 6.43 3.27
CA LEU A 143 -1.84 6.36 1.94
C LEU A 143 -2.61 5.47 0.96
N ILE A 144 -3.15 4.34 1.42
CA ILE A 144 -3.97 3.45 0.59
C ILE A 144 -5.24 4.18 0.15
N GLU A 145 -5.92 4.87 1.06
CA GLU A 145 -7.11 5.65 0.75
C GLU A 145 -6.83 6.80 -0.25
N ASN A 146 -5.64 7.39 -0.16
CA ASN A 146 -5.18 8.45 -1.06
C ASN A 146 -4.65 7.94 -2.42
N SER A 147 -4.34 6.65 -2.55
CA SER A 147 -3.72 6.05 -3.74
C SER A 147 -4.70 5.19 -4.54
N PHE A 148 -6.00 5.41 -4.35
CA PHE A 148 -7.03 4.72 -5.12
C PHE A 148 -6.92 5.13 -6.60
N SER A 149 -6.87 4.13 -7.48
CA SER A 149 -6.86 4.34 -8.92
C SER A 149 -8.17 3.84 -9.54
N LEU A 150 -8.76 4.68 -10.38
CA LEU A 150 -10.04 4.44 -11.05
C LEU A 150 -9.84 4.56 -12.56
N SER A 151 -10.16 3.50 -13.28
CA SER A 151 -10.13 3.49 -14.74
C SER A 151 -11.50 3.84 -15.31
N VAL A 152 -11.56 4.84 -16.20
CA VAL A 152 -12.80 5.29 -16.84
C VAL A 152 -12.70 5.11 -18.35
N PRO A 153 -13.60 4.32 -18.97
CA PRO A 153 -13.62 4.11 -20.41
C PRO A 153 -14.26 5.30 -21.13
N ILE A 154 -13.51 5.95 -22.02
CA ILE A 154 -13.92 7.14 -22.79
C ILE A 154 -13.40 7.02 -24.22
N PHE A 155 -14.29 7.22 -25.20
CA PHE A 155 -13.90 7.18 -26.60
C PHE A 155 -12.85 8.24 -26.96
N LYS A 156 -11.88 7.86 -27.78
CA LYS A 156 -10.75 8.71 -28.20
C LYS A 156 -11.16 10.05 -28.79
N GLN A 157 -12.29 10.09 -29.50
CA GLN A 157 -12.82 11.30 -30.13
C GLN A 157 -13.10 12.42 -29.11
N PHE A 158 -13.34 12.07 -27.84
CA PHE A 158 -13.65 13.03 -26.79
C PHE A 158 -12.43 13.40 -25.94
N HIS A 159 -11.29 12.71 -26.06
CA HIS A 159 -10.09 13.00 -25.27
C HIS A 159 -9.61 14.45 -25.49
N LYS A 160 -9.58 14.91 -26.75
CA LYS A 160 -9.21 16.31 -27.10
C LYS A 160 -10.13 17.34 -26.43
N ASN A 161 -11.42 17.04 -26.36
CA ASN A 161 -12.42 17.94 -25.79
C ASN A 161 -12.41 17.93 -24.25
N ILE A 162 -12.06 16.81 -23.63
CA ILE A 162 -11.89 16.71 -22.17
C ILE A 162 -10.64 17.49 -21.71
N ILE A 163 -9.55 17.43 -22.48
CA ILE A 163 -8.35 18.26 -22.25
C ILE A 163 -8.71 19.76 -22.37
N GLY A 164 -9.47 20.11 -23.40
CA GLY A 164 -9.85 21.50 -23.71
C GLY A 164 -8.71 22.28 -24.40
N LYS A 165 -8.98 23.53 -24.80
CA LYS A 165 -7.97 24.41 -25.44
C LYS A 165 -6.78 24.61 -24.48
N GLY A 166 -5.60 24.14 -24.87
CA GLY A 166 -4.37 24.26 -24.06
C GLY A 166 -4.38 23.48 -22.74
N GLY A 167 -5.27 22.50 -22.56
CA GLY A 167 -5.34 21.72 -21.31
C GLY A 167 -5.99 22.43 -20.12
N ALA A 168 -6.61 23.60 -20.33
CA ALA A 168 -7.21 24.38 -19.26
C ALA A 168 -8.33 23.63 -18.53
N ASN A 169 -9.16 22.88 -19.26
CA ASN A 169 -10.31 22.18 -18.67
C ASN A 169 -9.86 21.01 -17.78
N ILE A 170 -8.91 20.19 -18.26
CA ILE A 170 -8.38 19.11 -17.43
C ILE A 170 -7.57 19.64 -16.25
N LYS A 171 -6.84 20.76 -16.40
CA LYS A 171 -6.16 21.42 -15.28
C LYS A 171 -7.14 21.85 -14.20
N LYS A 172 -8.26 22.48 -14.60
CA LYS A 172 -9.35 22.86 -13.69
C LYS A 172 -9.92 21.66 -12.94
N ILE A 173 -10.21 20.56 -13.65
CA ILE A 173 -10.72 19.33 -13.01
C ILE A 173 -9.69 18.75 -12.03
N ARG A 174 -8.40 18.74 -12.40
CA ARG A 174 -7.31 18.27 -11.53
C ARG A 174 -7.17 19.14 -10.27
N GLU A 175 -7.33 20.45 -10.38
CA GLU A 175 -7.28 21.39 -9.25
C GLU A 175 -8.52 21.27 -8.34
N GLU A 176 -9.72 21.22 -8.92
CA GLU A 176 -10.97 21.08 -8.17
C GLU A 176 -11.02 19.76 -7.38
N THR A 177 -10.57 18.68 -8.01
CA THR A 177 -10.66 17.33 -7.43
C THR A 177 -9.37 16.92 -6.72
N ASN A 178 -8.26 17.65 -6.87
CA ASN A 178 -6.94 17.26 -6.37
C ASN A 178 -6.57 15.81 -6.75
N THR A 179 -6.93 15.37 -7.97
CA THR A 179 -6.60 14.04 -8.49
C THR A 179 -5.58 14.12 -9.61
N LYS A 180 -4.79 13.05 -9.74
CA LYS A 180 -3.88 12.87 -10.87
C LYS A 180 -4.63 12.12 -11.98
N ILE A 181 -4.86 12.77 -13.10
CA ILE A 181 -5.55 12.17 -14.25
C ILE A 181 -4.52 11.89 -15.34
N ASP A 182 -4.20 10.62 -15.55
CA ASP A 182 -3.29 10.18 -16.61
C ASP A 182 -4.10 9.79 -17.85
N LEU A 183 -3.86 10.54 -18.93
CA LEU A 183 -4.46 10.31 -20.25
C LEU A 183 -3.51 9.43 -21.07
N PRO A 184 -4.01 8.40 -21.77
CA PRO A 184 -3.21 7.66 -22.73
C PRO A 184 -2.79 8.57 -23.90
N THR A 185 -1.57 8.39 -24.41
CA THR A 185 -1.05 9.12 -25.57
C THR A 185 -1.81 8.73 -26.85
N GLU A 186 -1.86 9.64 -27.84
CA GLU A 186 -2.67 9.47 -29.07
C GLU A 186 -2.30 8.22 -29.90
N ASN A 187 -1.08 7.68 -29.75
CA ASN A 187 -0.63 6.46 -30.42
C ASN A 187 -1.12 5.17 -29.75
N SER A 188 -1.61 5.23 -28.51
CA SER A 188 -2.13 4.05 -27.83
C SER A 188 -3.61 3.85 -28.16
N ASN A 189 -4.00 2.61 -28.49
CA ASN A 189 -5.41 2.28 -28.72
C ASN A 189 -6.25 2.26 -27.43
N SER A 190 -5.66 2.56 -26.28
CA SER A 190 -6.33 2.57 -24.99
C SER A 190 -7.36 3.70 -24.89
N GLU A 191 -8.63 3.32 -24.76
CA GLU A 191 -9.76 4.24 -24.48
C GLU A 191 -9.94 4.49 -22.97
N MET A 192 -8.92 4.22 -22.17
CA MET A 192 -9.00 4.16 -20.71
C MET A 192 -8.23 5.34 -20.10
N ILE A 193 -8.93 6.23 -19.39
CA ILE A 193 -8.29 7.26 -18.57
C ILE A 193 -8.09 6.70 -17.16
N VAL A 194 -6.89 6.87 -16.59
CA VAL A 194 -6.59 6.45 -15.22
C VAL A 194 -6.60 7.68 -14.32
N ILE A 195 -7.47 7.67 -13.31
CA ILE A 195 -7.55 8.71 -12.29
C ILE A 195 -6.96 8.13 -11.01
N THR A 196 -5.97 8.78 -10.42
CA THR A 196 -5.33 8.36 -9.17
C THR A 196 -5.51 9.44 -8.11
N GLY A 197 -5.95 9.07 -6.92
CA GLY A 197 -6.12 9.98 -5.80
C GLY A 197 -7.02 9.43 -4.70
N LYS A 198 -7.57 10.32 -3.87
CA LYS A 198 -8.58 9.97 -2.87
C LYS A 198 -9.80 9.34 -3.53
N LYS A 199 -10.37 8.29 -2.92
CA LYS A 199 -11.58 7.61 -3.44
C LYS A 199 -12.72 8.58 -3.76
N SER A 200 -13.12 9.43 -2.82
CA SER A 200 -14.21 10.40 -3.01
C SER A 200 -13.93 11.38 -4.16
N ASN A 201 -12.69 11.85 -4.26
CA ASN A 201 -12.29 12.78 -5.31
C ASN A 201 -12.22 12.10 -6.69
N CYS A 202 -11.82 10.84 -6.75
CA CYS A 202 -11.79 10.06 -7.99
C CYS A 202 -13.19 9.85 -8.55
N GLU A 203 -14.17 9.59 -7.69
CA GLU A 203 -15.59 9.46 -8.08
C GLU A 203 -16.14 10.79 -8.63
N ALA A 204 -15.88 11.91 -7.94
CA ALA A 204 -16.26 13.24 -8.42
C ALA A 204 -15.59 13.58 -9.77
N SER A 205 -14.30 13.26 -9.93
CA SER A 205 -13.56 13.44 -11.18
C SER A 205 -14.17 12.62 -12.32
N ARG A 206 -14.48 11.35 -12.05
CA ARG A 206 -15.13 10.45 -13.01
C ARG A 206 -16.48 11.01 -13.44
N GLU A 207 -17.31 11.44 -12.50
CA GLU A 207 -18.62 12.00 -12.81
C GLU A 207 -18.50 13.27 -13.66
N ARG A 208 -17.54 14.14 -13.34
CA ARG A 208 -17.28 15.35 -14.12
C ARG A 208 -16.87 15.03 -15.55
N ILE A 209 -15.94 14.10 -15.75
CA ILE A 209 -15.50 13.68 -17.08
C ILE A 209 -16.65 13.04 -17.88
N LEU A 210 -17.44 12.16 -17.24
CA LEU A 210 -18.60 11.54 -17.86
C LEU A 210 -19.71 12.56 -18.18
N SER A 211 -19.83 13.63 -17.41
CA SER A 211 -20.78 14.72 -17.68
C SER A 211 -20.43 15.45 -18.97
N ILE A 212 -19.16 15.79 -19.17
CA ILE A 212 -18.64 16.43 -20.38
C ILE A 212 -18.83 15.52 -21.59
N GLN A 213 -18.54 14.22 -21.44
CA GLN A 213 -18.79 13.26 -22.51
C GLN A 213 -20.27 13.22 -22.91
N ARG A 214 -21.19 13.15 -21.94
CA ARG A 214 -22.64 13.14 -22.19
C ARG A 214 -23.10 14.42 -22.91
N GLU A 215 -22.57 15.57 -22.54
CA GLU A 215 -22.86 16.86 -23.18
C GLU A 215 -22.39 16.89 -24.64
N LEU A 216 -21.16 16.45 -24.90
CA LEU A 216 -20.59 16.39 -26.25
C LEU A 216 -21.32 15.39 -27.15
N VAL A 217 -21.84 14.30 -26.59
CA VAL A 217 -22.70 13.36 -27.29
C VAL A 217 -24.03 14.06 -27.66
N ARG A 218 -24.70 14.71 -26.71
CA ARG A 218 -25.97 15.42 -26.93
C ARG A 218 -25.85 16.51 -28.00
N GLY A 219 -24.78 17.32 -27.95
CA GLY A 219 -24.54 18.39 -28.94
C GLY A 219 -24.35 17.87 -30.37
N ARG A 220 -23.74 16.69 -30.54
CA ARG A 220 -23.54 16.08 -31.88
C ARG A 220 -24.81 15.43 -32.45
N TYR A 221 -25.74 14.96 -31.59
CA TYR A 221 -27.03 14.45 -32.05
C TYR A 221 -28.05 15.56 -32.38
N GLY A 222 -27.82 16.81 -31.94
CA GLY A 222 -28.68 17.95 -32.29
C GLY A 222 -28.45 18.56 -33.67
N GLN A 223 -27.31 18.30 -34.33
CA GLN A 223 -26.99 18.83 -35.66
C GLN A 223 -27.02 17.80 -36.80
N ARG A 224 -27.28 16.53 -36.50
CA ARG A 224 -27.63 15.55 -37.52
C ARG A 224 -29.15 15.37 -37.52
N GLN A 225 -29.84 16.29 -38.21
CA GLN A 225 -31.02 15.81 -38.94
C GLN A 225 -30.53 14.64 -39.81
N PRO A 226 -31.20 13.48 -39.82
CA PRO A 226 -30.92 12.51 -40.86
C PRO A 226 -31.08 13.25 -42.20
N PRO A 227 -30.15 13.13 -43.16
CA PRO A 227 -30.40 13.67 -44.48
C PRO A 227 -31.75 13.12 -44.94
N GLY A 228 -32.67 14.03 -45.28
CA GLY A 228 -33.97 13.67 -45.80
C GLY A 228 -33.77 12.67 -46.94
N ARG A 229 -34.57 11.59 -46.91
CA ARG A 229 -34.58 10.42 -47.80
C ARG A 229 -33.84 9.21 -47.23
N TRP A 230 -34.53 8.52 -46.33
CA TRP A 230 -34.25 7.11 -46.01
C TRP A 230 -34.55 6.26 -47.25
N SER A 231 -33.52 5.90 -48.02
CA SER A 231 -33.61 4.74 -48.92
C SER A 231 -33.64 3.47 -48.04
N GLN A 232 -34.73 2.73 -48.17
CA GLN A 232 -35.23 1.59 -47.37
C GLN A 232 -34.27 0.41 -47.05
N ILE A 233 -32.98 0.48 -47.37
CA ILE A 233 -32.13 -0.71 -47.45
C ILE A 233 -31.29 -0.96 -46.18
N HIS A 234 -31.03 0.06 -45.34
CA HIS A 234 -30.15 -0.09 -44.17
C HIS A 234 -30.85 -0.34 -42.83
N PHE A 235 -32.19 -0.37 -42.79
CA PHE A 235 -32.93 -0.56 -41.53
C PHE A 235 -32.85 -2.00 -40.98
N LEU A 236 -32.51 -2.99 -41.82
CA LEU A 236 -32.46 -4.40 -41.43
C LEU A 236 -31.17 -4.81 -40.69
N SER A 237 -30.03 -4.13 -40.89
CA SER A 237 -28.79 -4.51 -40.18
C SER A 237 -28.77 -4.11 -38.71
N PHE A 238 -29.54 -3.10 -38.30
CA PHE A 238 -29.50 -2.61 -36.91
C PHE A 238 -30.37 -3.43 -35.94
N VAL A 239 -31.32 -4.23 -36.46
CA VAL A 239 -32.15 -5.13 -35.64
C VAL A 239 -31.38 -6.40 -35.23
N PHE A 240 -30.30 -6.73 -35.93
CA PHE A 240 -29.49 -7.94 -35.67
C PHE A 240 -28.45 -7.79 -34.55
N TYR A 241 -28.19 -6.56 -34.09
CA TYR A 241 -27.20 -6.28 -33.04
C TYR A 241 -27.84 -5.80 -31.73
N LEU A 242 -28.98 -6.40 -31.36
CA LEU A 242 -29.60 -6.20 -30.05
C LEU A 242 -29.57 -7.51 -29.24
N PRO A 243 -29.15 -7.48 -27.96
CA PRO A 243 -29.19 -8.65 -27.09
C PRO A 243 -30.63 -9.18 -26.92
N PRO A 244 -30.82 -10.51 -26.84
CA PRO A 244 -32.13 -11.16 -27.01
C PRO A 244 -33.20 -10.73 -25.99
N LYS A 245 -32.80 -10.20 -24.82
CA LYS A 245 -33.73 -9.73 -23.78
C LYS A 245 -34.51 -8.47 -24.16
N LYS A 246 -34.10 -7.72 -25.21
CA LYS A 246 -34.83 -6.55 -25.72
C LYS A 246 -35.58 -6.80 -27.03
N GLN A 247 -35.41 -7.96 -27.66
CA GLN A 247 -36.15 -8.31 -28.89
C GLN A 247 -37.63 -8.64 -28.62
N THR A 248 -37.98 -9.10 -27.43
CA THR A 248 -39.37 -9.45 -27.08
C THR A 248 -40.29 -8.23 -26.98
N ILE A 249 -39.75 -7.07 -26.57
CA ILE A 249 -40.52 -5.82 -26.44
C ILE A 249 -40.90 -5.27 -27.84
N LEU A 250 -40.06 -5.52 -28.84
CA LEU A 250 -40.30 -5.12 -30.23
C LEU A 250 -41.26 -6.05 -30.99
N ARG A 251 -41.60 -7.23 -30.45
CA ARG A 251 -42.62 -8.11 -31.04
C ARG A 251 -44.06 -7.71 -30.70
N HIS A 252 -44.28 -6.91 -29.65
CA HIS A 252 -45.63 -6.42 -29.29
C HIS A 252 -46.05 -5.15 -30.05
N LEU A 253 -45.10 -4.37 -30.57
CA LEU A 253 -45.39 -3.34 -31.56
C LEU A 253 -45.28 -3.97 -32.95
N GLY A 254 -46.41 -4.43 -33.49
CA GLY A 254 -46.53 -5.18 -34.74
C GLY A 254 -45.88 -4.54 -35.98
N VAL A 255 -44.56 -4.69 -36.12
CA VAL A 255 -43.83 -4.43 -37.36
C VAL A 255 -43.42 -5.77 -37.93
N ILE A 256 -44.38 -6.44 -38.55
CA ILE A 256 -44.15 -7.61 -39.41
C ILE A 256 -43.74 -7.05 -40.78
N CYS A 257 -42.45 -7.11 -41.11
CA CYS A 257 -42.02 -7.18 -42.50
C CYS A 257 -41.70 -8.65 -42.81
N ARG A 258 -42.59 -9.24 -43.60
CA ARG A 258 -42.43 -10.53 -44.26
C ARG A 258 -41.17 -10.51 -45.13
N GLY A 259 -40.48 -11.64 -45.21
CA GLY A 259 -39.69 -11.97 -46.39
C GLY A 259 -38.36 -12.66 -46.11
N HIS A 260 -38.37 -13.98 -46.29
CA HIS A 260 -37.28 -14.78 -46.85
C HIS A 260 -35.95 -14.90 -46.09
N THR A 261 -35.70 -16.11 -45.57
CA THR A 261 -34.49 -16.96 -45.75
C THR A 261 -34.81 -18.27 -45.01
N VAL A 262 -35.16 -19.35 -45.72
CA VAL A 262 -34.25 -20.43 -46.17
C VAL A 262 -33.51 -21.09 -45.00
N MET A 263 -34.00 -22.28 -44.66
CA MET A 263 -33.26 -23.51 -44.36
C MET A 263 -31.81 -23.36 -43.89
N GLU A 264 -31.55 -23.72 -42.63
CA GLU A 264 -30.33 -24.43 -42.30
C GLU A 264 -30.57 -25.46 -41.18
N ASN A 265 -29.96 -26.62 -41.38
CA ASN A 265 -30.18 -27.87 -40.69
C ASN A 265 -29.84 -27.80 -39.20
N ARG A 266 -30.70 -28.43 -38.39
CA ARG A 266 -30.39 -28.85 -37.03
C ARG A 266 -29.68 -30.20 -37.06
N GLU A 267 -28.45 -30.24 -36.54
CA GLU A 267 -27.92 -31.42 -35.86
C GLU A 267 -28.42 -31.46 -34.41
N LYS A 268 -28.91 -32.65 -34.03
CA LYS A 268 -28.78 -33.34 -32.73
C LYS A 268 -29.17 -32.60 -31.44
N SER A 269 -30.32 -32.99 -30.88
CA SER A 269 -30.41 -33.98 -29.78
C SER A 269 -31.86 -34.43 -29.59
#